data_AF-A0A2V1DLD9-F1
#
_entry.id   AF-A0A2V1DLD9-F1
#
_cell.length_a   1.000
_cell.length_b   1.000
_cell.length_c   1.000
_cell.angle_alpha   90.00
_cell.angle_beta   90.00
_cell.angle_gamma   90.00
#
_symmetry.space_group_name_H-M   'P 1'
#
loop_
_entity.id
_entity.type
_entity.pdbx_description
1 polymer ?
#
loop_
_entity_poly.entity_id
_entity_poly.type
_entity_poly.pdbx_seq_one_letter_code
_entity_poly.pdbx_strand_id
1 'polypeptide(L)'
;MMDCNRTSYTSTKGLEFKLSCNRGLTDVNISHAGAQNVEECLERCTQQPHSTCRAAAFDSARLQCYYLTSTTSMEIKNNPNDGWILGVANESQLQELHSECPDINGRNKTTQNKLDFKILCGQDIVGYESCPDELASTCRMHTSTLEDRLDYCSKMHPLCTAVSWDQSIHSGYLNGYPRNGTTGKMDEKRNESISIHTGMADLAIPDGGDICASNLNETTVANNGCIFK
;
A
#
# COMPACT_ATOMS: atom_id res chain seq x y z
N MET A 1 -19.42 15.62 11.47
CA MET A 1 -20.25 14.62 12.17
C MET A 1 -20.82 13.72 11.10
N MET A 2 -20.40 12.45 11.03
CA MET A 2 -20.98 11.53 10.06
C MET A 2 -22.39 11.18 10.54
N ASP A 3 -23.36 11.28 9.64
CA ASP A 3 -24.73 10.89 9.92
C ASP A 3 -24.84 9.36 9.83
N CYS A 4 -25.49 8.73 10.82
CA CYS A 4 -25.73 7.29 10.89
C CYS A 4 -26.59 6.73 9.74
N ASN A 5 -26.97 7.59 8.79
CA ASN A 5 -27.59 7.24 7.53
C ASN A 5 -26.65 6.51 6.56
N ARG A 6 -25.32 6.54 6.74
CA ARG A 6 -24.38 5.77 5.90
C ARG A 6 -24.18 4.35 6.43
N THR A 7 -24.37 3.37 5.55
CA THR A 7 -24.18 1.95 5.86
C THR A 7 -22.85 1.37 5.37
N SER A 8 -22.11 2.12 4.56
CA SER A 8 -20.82 1.69 4.00
C SER A 8 -19.88 2.86 3.72
N TYR A 9 -18.60 2.54 3.61
CA TYR A 9 -17.53 3.44 3.23
C TYR A 9 -16.47 2.68 2.43
N THR A 10 -15.91 3.29 1.39
CA THR A 10 -14.77 2.75 0.65
C THR A 10 -13.62 3.74 0.82
N SER A 11 -12.48 3.26 1.30
CA SER A 11 -11.30 4.11 1.48
C SER A 11 -10.73 4.56 0.13
N THR A 12 -9.90 5.59 0.15
CA THR A 12 -9.15 6.10 -1.00
C THR A 12 -8.23 5.05 -1.62
N LYS A 13 -7.91 3.98 -0.87
CA LYS A 13 -7.13 2.84 -1.35
C LYS A 13 -8.00 1.63 -1.75
N GLY A 14 -9.32 1.76 -1.71
CA GLY A 14 -10.28 0.79 -2.22
C GLY A 14 -10.75 -0.28 -1.23
N LEU A 15 -10.35 -0.22 0.05
CA LEU A 15 -10.87 -1.14 1.05
C LEU A 15 -12.29 -0.73 1.44
N GLU A 16 -13.22 -1.66 1.31
CA GLU A 16 -14.62 -1.44 1.64
C GLU A 16 -14.89 -1.76 3.11
N PHE A 17 -15.76 -0.98 3.72
CA PHE A 17 -16.21 -1.13 5.10
C PHE A 17 -17.73 -1.11 5.16
N LYS A 18 -18.30 -2.04 5.93
CA LYS A 18 -19.69 -1.98 6.39
C LYS A 18 -19.74 -1.21 7.69
N LEU A 19 -20.59 -0.19 7.74
CA LEU A 19 -20.73 0.68 8.91
C LEU A 19 -21.87 0.22 9.82
N SER A 20 -21.71 0.42 11.13
CA SER A 20 -22.71 0.15 12.14
C SER A 20 -22.63 1.19 13.25
N CYS A 21 -23.76 1.84 13.53
CA CYS A 21 -23.85 2.88 14.53
C CYS A 21 -24.12 2.36 15.93
N ASN A 22 -23.65 3.12 16.92
CA ASN A 22 -23.77 2.80 18.34
C ASN A 22 -23.18 1.43 18.67
N ARG A 23 -22.12 1.08 17.92
CA ARG A 23 -21.34 -0.15 18.04
C ARG A 23 -19.88 0.20 18.27
N GLY A 24 -19.26 -0.52 19.19
CA GLY A 24 -17.81 -0.45 19.45
C GLY A 24 -17.18 -1.82 19.50
N LEU A 25 -15.88 -1.85 19.77
CA LEU A 25 -15.06 -3.05 19.94
C LEU A 25 -14.78 -3.30 21.43
N THR A 26 -14.73 -4.57 21.86
CA THR A 26 -14.33 -4.95 23.23
C THR A 26 -13.05 -5.78 23.31
N ASP A 27 -12.35 -5.96 22.20
CA ASP A 27 -11.16 -6.80 22.11
C ASP A 27 -9.96 -6.22 22.89
N VAL A 28 -9.03 -7.09 23.29
CA VAL A 28 -7.79 -6.76 24.01
C VAL A 28 -6.64 -6.36 23.08
N ASN A 29 -6.73 -6.70 21.79
CA ASN A 29 -5.71 -6.38 20.78
C ASN A 29 -6.03 -5.10 19.99
N ILE A 30 -6.40 -4.04 20.71
CA ILE A 30 -6.81 -2.78 20.10
C ILE A 30 -5.66 -1.77 20.16
N SER A 31 -5.09 -1.43 19.00
CA SER A 31 -4.30 -0.20 18.87
C SER A 31 -5.23 0.99 18.66
N HIS A 32 -4.76 2.21 18.95
CA HIS A 32 -5.58 3.40 18.80
C HIS A 32 -4.77 4.59 18.27
N ALA A 33 -5.47 5.53 17.64
CA ALA A 33 -4.93 6.82 17.23
C ALA A 33 -6.02 7.88 17.23
N GLY A 34 -5.63 9.16 17.33
CA GLY A 34 -6.57 10.26 17.09
C GLY A 34 -7.10 10.25 15.65
N ALA A 35 -8.36 10.65 15.47
CA ALA A 35 -8.98 10.89 14.17
C ALA A 35 -10.04 11.99 14.30
N GLN A 36 -10.17 12.85 13.31
CA GLN A 36 -11.15 13.95 13.32
C GLN A 36 -12.55 13.48 12.96
N ASN A 37 -12.65 12.37 12.22
CA ASN A 37 -13.90 11.77 11.79
C ASN A 37 -13.71 10.27 11.50
N VAL A 38 -14.82 9.58 11.22
CA VAL A 38 -14.82 8.15 10.95
C VAL A 38 -14.15 7.81 9.62
N GLU A 39 -14.24 8.67 8.61
CA GLU A 39 -13.53 8.47 7.34
C GLU A 39 -12.02 8.41 7.57
N GLU A 40 -11.45 9.38 8.30
CA GLU A 40 -10.03 9.39 8.66
C GLU A 40 -9.66 8.15 9.50
N CYS A 41 -10.52 7.73 10.42
CA CYS A 41 -10.32 6.50 11.19
C CYS A 41 -10.22 5.25 10.27
N LEU A 42 -11.10 5.14 9.28
CA LEU A 42 -11.11 4.02 8.33
C LEU A 42 -9.97 4.08 7.30
N GLU A 43 -9.54 5.29 6.91
CA GLU A 43 -8.33 5.49 6.10
C GLU A 43 -7.09 5.01 6.84
N ARG A 44 -6.94 5.39 8.11
CA ARG A 44 -5.83 4.94 8.96
C ARG A 44 -5.86 3.44 9.20
N CYS A 45 -7.05 2.84 9.33
CA CYS A 45 -7.22 1.38 9.40
C CYS A 45 -6.67 0.71 8.13
N THR A 46 -7.05 1.23 6.96
CA THR A 46 -6.57 0.73 5.66
C THR A 46 -5.05 0.79 5.53
N GLN A 47 -4.43 1.81 6.13
CA GLN A 47 -3.00 2.08 6.02
C GLN A 47 -2.15 1.44 7.14
N GLN A 48 -2.74 0.67 8.06
CA GLN A 48 -1.97 0.06 9.16
C GLN A 48 -0.79 -0.76 8.62
N PRO A 49 0.45 -0.48 9.07
CA PRO A 49 1.59 -1.31 8.72
C PRO A 49 1.64 -2.56 9.60
N HIS A 50 2.24 -3.64 9.07
CA HIS A 50 2.57 -4.88 9.79
C HIS A 50 1.38 -5.70 10.30
N SER A 51 0.14 -5.28 10.06
CA SER A 51 -1.04 -6.06 10.41
C SER A 51 -2.25 -5.63 9.59
N THR A 52 -3.11 -6.60 9.30
CA THR A 52 -4.36 -6.36 8.57
C THR A 52 -5.42 -5.84 9.51
N CYS A 53 -5.80 -4.57 9.36
CA CYS A 53 -6.92 -3.98 10.08
C CYS A 53 -8.24 -4.52 9.51
N ARG A 54 -8.98 -5.23 10.35
CA ARG A 54 -10.25 -5.90 9.99
C ARG A 54 -11.47 -5.10 10.41
N ALA A 55 -11.32 -4.26 11.41
CA ALA A 55 -12.33 -3.31 11.80
C ALA A 55 -11.72 -2.08 12.47
N ALA A 56 -12.45 -0.97 12.45
CA ALA A 56 -12.13 0.19 13.25
C ALA A 56 -13.39 0.80 13.87
N ALA A 57 -13.30 1.22 15.13
CA ALA A 57 -14.34 1.94 15.82
C ALA A 57 -13.91 3.37 16.09
N PHE A 58 -14.73 4.32 15.67
CA PHE A 58 -14.54 5.75 15.91
C PHE A 58 -15.41 6.21 17.08
N ASP A 59 -14.79 6.81 18.10
CA ASP A 59 -15.44 7.48 19.23
C ASP A 59 -15.46 8.99 18.95
N SER A 60 -16.61 9.51 18.50
CA SER A 60 -16.74 10.93 18.16
C SER A 60 -16.64 11.86 19.36
N ALA A 61 -16.92 11.37 20.58
CA ALA A 61 -16.81 12.19 21.79
C ALA A 61 -15.35 12.43 22.17
N ARG A 62 -14.45 11.49 21.85
CA ARG A 62 -13.02 11.57 22.16
C ARG A 62 -12.13 11.88 20.95
N LEU A 63 -12.69 11.87 19.74
CA LEU A 63 -11.93 11.96 18.48
C LEU A 63 -10.83 10.89 18.42
N GLN A 64 -11.20 9.66 18.81
CA GLN A 64 -10.31 8.51 18.87
C GLN A 64 -10.79 7.41 17.94
N CYS A 65 -9.83 6.74 17.32
CA CYS A 65 -10.02 5.58 16.46
C CYS A 65 -9.36 4.37 17.12
N TYR A 66 -10.07 3.25 17.13
CA TYR A 66 -9.66 1.99 17.74
C TYR A 66 -9.64 0.92 16.65
N TYR A 67 -8.50 0.26 16.43
CA TYR A 67 -8.32 -0.72 15.35
C TYR A 67 -8.36 -2.15 15.90
N LEU A 68 -8.98 -3.06 15.16
CA LEU A 68 -8.92 -4.49 15.42
C LEU A 68 -8.16 -5.19 14.29
N THR A 69 -7.10 -5.90 14.65
CA THR A 69 -6.25 -6.64 13.71
C THR A 69 -6.39 -8.17 13.85
N SER A 70 -7.08 -8.64 14.89
CA SER A 70 -7.25 -10.07 15.17
C SER A 70 -8.32 -10.74 14.31
N THR A 71 -8.11 -12.02 14.00
CA THR A 71 -9.06 -12.93 13.34
C THR A 71 -9.97 -13.68 14.31
N THR A 72 -9.65 -13.71 15.61
CA THR A 72 -10.16 -14.76 16.50
C THR A 72 -11.53 -14.48 17.11
N SER A 73 -11.98 -13.23 17.24
CA SER A 73 -13.36 -12.93 17.65
C SER A 73 -13.60 -11.42 17.72
N MET A 74 -14.27 -10.87 16.71
CA MET A 74 -14.77 -9.50 16.81
C MET A 74 -15.95 -9.47 17.78
N GLU A 75 -15.69 -9.14 19.05
CA GLU A 75 -16.76 -8.84 19.98
C GLU A 75 -17.25 -7.40 19.77
N ILE A 76 -18.46 -7.31 19.24
CA ILE A 76 -19.14 -6.03 19.02
C ILE A 76 -19.97 -5.73 20.26
N LYS A 77 -19.61 -4.67 20.98
CA LYS A 77 -20.43 -4.17 22.09
C LYS A 77 -21.46 -3.18 21.58
N ASN A 78 -22.70 -3.39 22.00
CA ASN A 78 -23.71 -2.33 21.98
C ASN A 78 -23.22 -1.22 22.89
N ASN A 79 -22.87 -0.08 22.30
CA ASN A 79 -22.57 1.10 23.07
C ASN A 79 -23.75 2.06 22.90
N PRO A 80 -24.65 2.14 23.88
CA PRO A 80 -25.82 3.02 23.78
C PRO A 80 -25.43 4.51 23.77
N ASN A 81 -24.16 4.85 23.97
CA ASN A 81 -23.68 6.22 23.86
C ASN A 81 -23.66 6.66 22.38
N ASP A 82 -24.47 7.67 22.07
CA ASP A 82 -24.51 8.35 20.78
C ASP A 82 -23.09 8.82 20.40
N GLY A 83 -22.56 8.32 19.28
CA GLY A 83 -21.29 8.79 18.73
C GLY A 83 -20.24 7.72 18.40
N TRP A 84 -20.52 6.46 18.69
CA TRP A 84 -19.66 5.35 18.25
C TRP A 84 -20.07 4.84 16.87
N ILE A 85 -19.11 4.79 15.94
CA ILE A 85 -19.31 4.20 14.62
C ILE A 85 -18.27 3.09 14.40
N LEU A 86 -18.74 1.88 14.16
CA LEU A 86 -17.91 0.73 13.82
C LEU A 86 -17.92 0.55 12.29
N GLY A 87 -16.74 0.47 11.69
CA GLY A 87 -16.55 -0.01 10.33
C GLY A 87 -15.87 -1.37 10.32
N VAL A 88 -16.49 -2.35 9.68
CA VAL A 88 -15.94 -3.70 9.49
C VAL A 88 -15.50 -3.85 8.04
N ALA A 89 -14.23 -4.15 7.82
CA ALA A 89 -13.64 -4.31 6.49
C ALA A 89 -14.27 -5.49 5.74
N ASN A 90 -14.33 -5.40 4.42
CA ASN A 90 -14.78 -6.49 3.57
C ASN A 90 -13.74 -7.62 3.58
N GLU A 91 -14.07 -8.70 4.27
CA GLU A 91 -13.18 -9.84 4.48
C GLU A 91 -12.68 -10.46 3.18
N SER A 92 -13.47 -10.44 2.10
CA SER A 92 -13.01 -10.99 0.81
C SER A 92 -11.86 -10.19 0.19
N GLN A 93 -11.70 -8.91 0.55
CA GLN A 93 -10.58 -8.07 0.11
C GLN A 93 -9.33 -8.24 0.98
N LEU A 94 -9.43 -8.97 2.10
CA LEU A 94 -8.35 -9.23 3.05
C LEU A 94 -7.79 -10.65 2.92
N GLN A 95 -8.29 -11.43 1.96
CA GLN A 95 -7.80 -12.77 1.68
C GLN A 95 -6.48 -12.72 0.91
N GLU A 96 -5.60 -13.67 1.20
CA GLU A 96 -4.38 -13.88 0.41
C GLU A 96 -4.76 -14.08 -1.05
N LEU A 97 -4.04 -13.43 -1.96
CA LEU A 97 -4.36 -13.47 -3.39
C LEU A 97 -3.89 -14.81 -3.98
N HIS A 98 -2.58 -15.02 -4.04
CA HIS A 98 -1.93 -16.27 -4.46
C HIS A 98 -0.51 -16.35 -3.88
N SER A 99 0.05 -17.55 -3.73
CA SER A 99 1.42 -17.73 -3.22
C SER A 99 2.46 -17.99 -4.33
N GLU A 100 2.00 -18.27 -5.55
CA GLU A 100 2.86 -18.59 -6.69
C GLU A 100 3.43 -17.34 -7.35
N CYS A 101 4.58 -17.50 -8.03
CA CYS A 101 5.14 -16.39 -8.78
C CYS A 101 4.22 -16.00 -9.95
N PRO A 102 3.85 -14.71 -10.07
CA PRO A 102 2.91 -14.27 -11.10
C PRO A 102 3.50 -14.30 -12.53
N ASP A 103 4.80 -14.50 -12.68
CA ASP A 103 5.50 -14.64 -13.96
C ASP A 103 6.76 -15.51 -13.81
N ILE A 104 7.49 -15.71 -14.90
CA ILE A 104 8.75 -16.45 -14.94
C ILE A 104 9.86 -15.65 -14.23
N ASN A 105 10.44 -16.25 -13.20
CA ASN A 105 11.56 -15.66 -12.46
C ASN A 105 12.72 -15.28 -13.40
N GLY A 106 13.22 -14.05 -13.27
CA GLY A 106 14.34 -13.51 -14.04
C GLY A 106 13.98 -12.99 -15.43
N ARG A 107 12.72 -13.11 -15.87
CA ARG A 107 12.27 -12.61 -17.18
C ARG A 107 11.94 -11.12 -17.10
N ASN A 108 12.18 -10.40 -18.20
CA ASN A 108 11.72 -9.03 -18.36
C ASN A 108 10.23 -8.99 -18.75
N LYS A 109 9.50 -8.05 -18.15
CA LYS A 109 8.11 -7.72 -18.45
C LYS A 109 8.02 -6.24 -18.79
N THR A 110 7.49 -5.94 -19.97
CA THR A 110 7.28 -4.57 -20.45
C THR A 110 5.93 -4.05 -19.98
N THR A 111 5.93 -2.92 -19.30
CA THR A 111 4.71 -2.22 -18.85
C THR A 111 4.01 -1.51 -20.01
N GLN A 112 2.78 -1.04 -19.76
CA GLN A 112 2.04 -0.21 -20.73
C GLN A 112 2.81 1.06 -21.12
N ASN A 113 3.59 1.64 -20.19
CA ASN A 113 4.44 2.81 -20.42
C ASN A 113 5.81 2.48 -21.02
N LYS A 114 6.01 1.25 -21.54
CA LYS A 114 7.24 0.82 -22.21
C LYS A 114 8.48 0.81 -21.31
N LEU A 115 8.29 0.76 -19.99
CA LEU A 115 9.37 0.50 -19.05
C LEU A 115 9.45 -1.01 -18.82
N ASP A 116 10.65 -1.57 -19.03
CA ASP A 116 10.92 -2.98 -18.79
C ASP A 116 11.26 -3.21 -17.32
N PHE A 117 10.72 -4.28 -16.74
CA PHE A 117 11.03 -4.73 -15.39
C PHE A 117 11.47 -6.19 -15.40
N LYS A 118 12.58 -6.49 -14.75
CA LYS A 118 12.99 -7.86 -14.45
C LYS A 118 12.20 -8.39 -13.25
N ILE A 119 11.49 -9.50 -13.43
CA ILE A 119 10.71 -10.15 -12.38
C ILE A 119 11.62 -11.00 -11.49
N LEU A 120 11.46 -10.88 -10.18
CA LEU A 120 12.26 -11.57 -9.16
C LEU A 120 11.32 -12.18 -8.12
N CYS A 121 11.07 -13.48 -8.27
CA CYS A 121 10.14 -14.23 -7.43
C CYS A 121 10.75 -14.55 -6.07
N GLY A 122 9.97 -14.42 -4.98
CA GLY A 122 10.43 -14.75 -3.63
C GLY A 122 11.56 -13.85 -3.15
N GLN A 123 11.75 -12.69 -3.79
CA GLN A 123 12.81 -11.74 -3.47
C GLN A 123 12.17 -10.40 -3.18
N ASP A 124 12.69 -9.75 -2.15
CA ASP A 124 12.40 -8.37 -1.84
C ASP A 124 13.61 -7.49 -2.17
N ILE A 125 13.36 -6.23 -2.48
CA ILE A 125 14.39 -5.25 -2.82
C ILE A 125 14.51 -4.18 -1.75
N VAL A 126 15.75 -3.84 -1.40
CA VAL A 126 16.04 -2.73 -0.50
C VAL A 126 15.81 -1.41 -1.23
N GLY A 127 15.10 -0.50 -0.58
CA GLY A 127 14.91 0.85 -1.07
C GLY A 127 13.92 1.62 -0.22
N TYR A 128 13.91 2.94 -0.36
CA TYR A 128 12.90 3.78 0.28
C TYR A 128 11.64 3.81 -0.58
N GLU A 129 10.49 3.88 0.06
CA GLU A 129 9.23 4.19 -0.63
C GLU A 129 9.30 5.64 -1.10
N SER A 130 9.10 5.88 -2.41
CA SER A 130 9.09 7.24 -2.97
C SER A 130 7.69 7.56 -3.48
N CYS A 131 7.12 8.64 -2.95
CA CYS A 131 5.81 9.16 -3.30
C CYS A 131 5.98 10.42 -4.14
N PRO A 132 5.16 10.62 -5.19
CA PRO A 132 5.08 11.91 -5.86
C PRO A 132 4.46 12.99 -4.97
N ASP A 133 3.63 12.60 -4.01
CA ASP A 133 2.94 13.50 -3.09
C ASP A 133 3.64 13.50 -1.73
N GLU A 134 4.27 14.62 -1.36
CA GLU A 134 4.93 14.82 -0.08
C GLU A 134 3.97 14.75 1.13
N LEU A 135 2.65 14.91 0.88
CA LEU A 135 1.63 14.84 1.92
C LEU A 135 1.06 13.43 2.12
N ALA A 136 1.35 12.49 1.21
CA ALA A 136 0.90 11.12 1.34
C ALA A 136 1.68 10.40 2.46
N SER A 137 0.97 9.97 3.50
CA SER A 137 1.53 9.18 4.61
C SER A 137 2.12 7.83 4.18
N THR A 138 1.74 7.32 2.99
CA THR A 138 2.33 6.11 2.41
C THR A 138 2.09 6.02 0.89
N CYS A 139 3.10 5.52 0.18
CA CYS A 139 3.05 5.28 -1.27
C CYS A 139 2.46 3.91 -1.59
N ARG A 140 2.17 3.13 -0.55
CA ARG A 140 1.57 1.82 -0.70
C ARG A 140 0.18 1.95 -1.33
N MET A 141 -0.12 0.97 -2.17
CA MET A 141 -1.45 0.76 -2.74
C MET A 141 -1.90 -0.66 -2.40
N HIS A 142 -3.14 -1.01 -2.75
CA HIS A 142 -3.56 -2.39 -2.97
C HIS A 142 -3.66 -2.67 -4.48
N THR A 143 -3.27 -3.88 -4.91
CA THR A 143 -3.52 -4.40 -6.25
C THR A 143 -3.72 -5.91 -6.17
N SER A 144 -4.47 -6.43 -7.13
CA SER A 144 -4.72 -7.86 -7.26
C SER A 144 -3.61 -8.58 -8.04
N THR A 145 -2.77 -7.86 -8.79
CA THR A 145 -1.68 -8.44 -9.59
C THR A 145 -0.36 -7.66 -9.43
N LEU A 146 0.76 -8.33 -9.72
CA LEU A 146 2.07 -7.69 -9.88
C LEU A 146 2.09 -6.75 -11.09
N GLU A 147 1.40 -7.09 -12.17
CA GLU A 147 1.37 -6.29 -13.40
C GLU A 147 0.82 -4.88 -13.17
N ASP A 148 -0.28 -4.76 -12.44
CA ASP A 148 -0.85 -3.47 -12.03
C ASP A 148 0.15 -2.61 -11.26
N ARG A 149 1.08 -3.24 -10.51
CA ARG A 149 2.14 -2.54 -9.78
C ARG A 149 3.25 -2.06 -10.67
N LEU A 150 3.69 -2.88 -11.61
CA LEU A 150 4.71 -2.47 -12.56
C LEU A 150 4.19 -1.29 -13.37
N ASP A 151 2.94 -1.35 -13.83
CA ASP A 151 2.30 -0.24 -14.54
C ASP A 151 2.19 1.01 -13.67
N TYR A 152 1.80 0.89 -12.39
CA TYR A 152 1.79 2.03 -11.48
C TYR A 152 3.19 2.64 -11.27
N CYS A 153 4.20 1.80 -11.02
CA CYS A 153 5.58 2.24 -10.86
C CYS A 153 6.11 2.93 -12.11
N SER A 154 5.80 2.40 -13.30
CA SER A 154 6.20 2.99 -14.58
C SER A 154 5.62 4.39 -14.79
N LYS A 155 4.43 4.70 -14.23
CA LYS A 155 3.83 6.05 -14.26
C LYS A 155 4.53 7.02 -13.32
N MET A 156 5.21 6.51 -12.30
CA MET A 156 5.97 7.30 -11.32
C MET A 156 7.46 7.37 -11.64
N HIS A 157 7.92 6.76 -12.73
CA HIS A 157 9.30 6.91 -13.18
C HIS A 157 9.62 8.40 -13.41
N PRO A 158 10.76 8.93 -12.94
CA PRO A 158 11.94 8.23 -12.42
C PRO A 158 11.95 7.98 -10.89
N LEU A 159 10.91 8.36 -10.16
CA LEU A 159 10.85 8.21 -8.70
C LEU A 159 10.68 6.74 -8.26
N CYS A 160 10.02 5.94 -9.09
CA CYS A 160 9.86 4.50 -8.86
C CYS A 160 10.67 3.71 -9.89
N THR A 161 11.57 2.87 -9.38
CA THR A 161 12.49 2.04 -10.16
C THR A 161 12.41 0.57 -9.79
N ALA A 162 11.64 0.24 -8.74
CA ALA A 162 11.27 -1.13 -8.42
C ALA A 162 9.94 -1.19 -7.66
N VAL A 163 9.35 -2.37 -7.59
CA VAL A 163 8.19 -2.65 -6.72
C VAL A 163 8.44 -3.92 -5.94
N SER A 164 8.09 -3.94 -4.66
CA SER A 164 7.85 -5.18 -3.92
C SER A 164 6.35 -5.40 -3.83
N TRP A 165 5.88 -6.64 -3.97
CA TRP A 165 4.46 -6.98 -3.89
C TRP A 165 4.26 -8.22 -2.99
N ASP A 166 3.56 -8.02 -1.87
CA ASP A 166 3.27 -9.00 -0.83
C ASP A 166 1.89 -9.63 -1.05
N GLN A 167 1.82 -10.75 -1.77
CA GLN A 167 0.53 -11.37 -2.09
C GLN A 167 -0.21 -11.95 -0.88
N SER A 168 0.52 -12.19 0.21
CA SER A 168 -0.04 -12.74 1.45
C SER A 168 -0.86 -11.71 2.23
N ILE A 169 -0.72 -10.41 1.91
CA ILE A 169 -1.39 -9.32 2.66
C ILE A 169 -1.03 -9.39 4.17
N HIS A 170 0.04 -10.10 4.54
CA HIS A 170 0.43 -10.30 5.93
C HIS A 170 0.75 -8.97 6.61
N SER A 171 1.33 -8.05 5.83
CA SER A 171 1.72 -6.71 6.28
C SER A 171 0.58 -5.68 6.23
N GLY A 172 -0.65 -6.11 5.97
CA GLY A 172 -1.83 -5.27 5.81
C GLY A 172 -2.36 -5.19 4.38
N TYR A 173 -3.54 -4.59 4.21
CA TYR A 173 -4.27 -4.51 2.93
C TYR A 173 -3.45 -3.91 1.78
N LEU A 174 -2.60 -2.92 2.08
CA LEU A 174 -1.75 -2.26 1.09
C LEU A 174 -0.52 -3.12 0.77
N ASN A 175 -0.70 -4.05 -0.15
CA ASN A 175 0.22 -5.11 -0.47
C ASN A 175 1.34 -4.77 -1.48
N GLY A 176 1.48 -3.52 -1.90
CA GLY A 176 2.54 -3.18 -2.86
C GLY A 176 3.25 -1.90 -2.52
N TYR A 177 4.56 -1.97 -2.70
CA TYR A 177 5.58 -1.08 -2.16
C TYR A 177 6.38 -0.54 -3.34
N PRO A 178 6.06 0.63 -3.89
CA PRO A 178 6.91 1.27 -4.88
C PRO A 178 8.22 1.67 -4.20
N ARG A 179 9.34 1.38 -4.83
CA ARG A 179 10.69 1.58 -4.31
C ARG A 179 11.52 2.39 -5.29
N ASN A 180 12.40 3.22 -4.74
CA ASN A 180 13.55 3.72 -5.48
C ASN A 180 14.75 2.78 -5.26
N GLY A 181 14.80 1.70 -6.02
CA GLY A 181 15.79 0.63 -5.92
C GLY A 181 17.01 0.88 -6.82
N THR A 182 17.80 1.92 -6.58
CA THR A 182 19.00 2.19 -7.40
C THR A 182 20.18 1.25 -7.14
N THR A 183 20.16 0.50 -6.03
CA THR A 183 21.33 -0.27 -5.59
C THR A 183 21.33 -1.73 -6.04
N GLY A 184 20.22 -2.24 -6.58
CA GLY A 184 20.05 -3.66 -6.94
C GLY A 184 20.22 -4.64 -5.77
N LYS A 185 20.27 -4.13 -4.52
CA LYS A 185 20.45 -4.95 -3.34
C LYS A 185 19.13 -5.61 -2.96
N MET A 186 19.13 -6.93 -2.92
CA MET A 186 18.01 -7.69 -2.38
C MET A 186 18.03 -7.63 -0.86
N ASP A 187 16.85 -7.57 -0.25
CA ASP A 187 16.71 -7.77 1.18
C ASP A 187 16.77 -9.27 1.44
N GLU A 188 17.86 -9.73 2.05
CA GLU A 188 18.10 -11.17 2.28
C GLU A 188 17.12 -11.79 3.28
N LYS A 189 16.27 -11.00 3.94
CA LYS A 189 15.36 -11.51 4.99
C LYS A 189 14.06 -10.72 5.12
N ARG A 190 13.08 -11.00 4.25
CA ARG A 190 11.70 -11.09 4.75
C ARG A 190 11.37 -12.55 4.98
N ASN A 191 10.93 -12.82 6.21
CA ASN A 191 10.53 -14.12 6.76
C ASN A 191 10.00 -15.07 5.65
N GLU A 192 10.48 -16.32 5.60
CA GLU A 192 10.11 -17.31 4.55
C GLU A 192 8.59 -17.53 4.39
N SER A 193 7.80 -17.07 5.35
CA SER A 193 6.34 -17.12 5.35
C SER A 193 5.64 -16.01 4.55
N ILE A 194 6.37 -15.01 4.01
CA ILE A 194 5.79 -13.90 3.24
C ILE A 194 6.11 -14.10 1.75
N SER A 195 5.08 -14.29 0.92
CA SER A 195 5.24 -14.42 -0.54
C SER A 195 5.39 -13.04 -1.19
N ILE A 196 6.64 -12.57 -1.27
CA ILE A 196 7.00 -11.30 -1.91
C ILE A 196 7.58 -11.54 -3.30
N HIS A 197 7.09 -10.78 -4.27
CA HIS A 197 7.64 -10.74 -5.61
C HIS A 197 8.05 -9.31 -5.95
N THR A 198 9.18 -9.19 -6.62
CA THR A 198 9.73 -7.91 -7.01
C THR A 198 9.73 -7.76 -8.52
N GLY A 199 9.48 -6.55 -9.00
CA GLY A 199 9.88 -6.13 -10.34
C GLY A 199 10.88 -4.99 -10.23
N MET A 200 12.04 -5.12 -10.85
CA MET A 200 13.08 -4.10 -10.87
C MET A 200 13.23 -3.56 -12.29
N ALA A 201 13.13 -2.23 -12.45
CA ALA A 201 13.23 -1.60 -13.76
C ALA A 201 14.60 -1.86 -14.39
N ASP A 202 14.61 -2.24 -15.66
CA ASP A 202 15.82 -2.36 -16.48
C ASP A 202 16.22 -0.97 -16.97
N LEU A 203 16.77 -0.19 -16.05
CA LEU A 203 17.32 1.12 -16.36
C LEU A 203 18.71 0.88 -16.91
N ALA A 204 18.83 0.82 -18.23
CA ALA A 204 20.13 0.91 -18.88
C ALA A 204 20.79 2.24 -18.47
N ILE A 205 21.61 2.21 -17.43
CA ILE A 205 22.57 3.28 -17.18
C ILE A 205 23.61 3.09 -18.28
N PRO A 206 23.79 4.05 -19.22
CA PRO A 206 24.84 3.93 -20.21
C PRO A 206 26.16 3.73 -19.46
N ASP A 207 26.82 2.60 -19.66
CA ASP A 207 28.12 2.30 -19.07
C ASP A 207 29.10 3.41 -19.45
N GLY A 208 29.35 4.36 -18.54
CA GLY A 208 30.34 5.41 -18.74
C GLY A 208 29.92 6.81 -18.29
N GLY A 209 30.08 7.07 -16.99
CA GLY A 209 30.35 8.41 -16.46
C GLY A 209 29.13 9.23 -16.07
N ASP A 210 29.32 10.08 -15.07
CA ASP A 210 28.44 11.21 -14.75
C ASP A 210 28.01 11.95 -16.03
N ILE A 211 26.79 11.67 -16.51
CA ILE A 211 26.12 12.50 -17.54
C ILE A 211 25.11 13.45 -16.90
N CYS A 212 25.21 13.67 -15.59
CA CYS A 212 24.83 14.97 -15.04
C CYS A 212 25.91 15.97 -15.48
N ALA A 213 25.92 16.30 -16.78
CA ALA A 213 26.80 17.32 -17.32
C ALA A 213 26.63 18.58 -16.46
N SER A 214 27.72 19.08 -15.91
CA SER A 214 27.80 20.26 -15.03
C SER A 214 27.32 21.58 -15.68
N ASN A 215 26.73 21.49 -16.89
CA ASN A 215 26.19 22.59 -17.67
C ASN A 215 24.70 22.40 -18.04
N LEU A 216 23.99 21.47 -17.40
CA LEU A 216 22.54 21.41 -17.51
C LEU A 216 21.93 22.53 -16.68
N ASN A 217 21.49 23.61 -17.33
CA ASN A 217 20.45 24.47 -16.77
C ASN A 217 19.31 23.56 -16.29
N GLU A 218 18.77 23.83 -15.10
CA GLU A 218 17.83 23.02 -14.29
C GLU A 218 16.50 22.60 -14.95
N THR A 219 16.39 22.63 -16.28
CA THR A 219 15.17 22.38 -17.05
C THR A 219 15.19 21.13 -17.92
N THR A 220 16.23 20.28 -17.86
CA THR A 220 16.27 19.06 -18.69
C THR A 220 16.39 17.79 -17.84
N VAL A 221 15.30 17.04 -17.73
CA VAL A 221 15.29 15.68 -17.16
C VAL A 221 14.83 14.68 -18.23
N ALA A 222 15.62 13.60 -18.35
CA ALA A 222 15.41 12.34 -19.07
C ALA A 222 15.24 12.41 -20.61
N ASN A 223 16.34 12.16 -21.30
CA ASN A 223 16.39 11.98 -22.74
C ASN A 223 15.84 10.60 -23.15
N ASN A 224 14.53 10.51 -23.34
CA ASN A 224 13.88 9.52 -24.20
C ASN A 224 13.02 10.20 -25.28
N GLY A 225 13.42 11.41 -25.71
CA GLY A 225 12.64 12.17 -26.70
C GLY A 225 11.22 12.54 -26.26
N CYS A 226 10.83 12.26 -25.02
CA CYS A 226 9.54 12.63 -24.45
C CYS A 226 9.67 13.98 -23.74
N ILE A 227 9.25 15.03 -24.44
CA ILE A 227 8.98 16.33 -23.83
C ILE A 227 7.74 16.15 -22.95
N PHE A 228 7.90 16.22 -21.63
CA PHE A 228 6.76 16.39 -20.72
C PHE A 228 6.26 17.84 -20.88
N LYS A 229 5.03 17.99 -21.37
CA LYS A 229 4.32 19.28 -21.38
C LYS A 229 3.69 19.55 -20.03
#